data_AF-A0A955YKU9-F1
#
_entry.id   AF-A0A955YKU9-F1
#
_cell.length_a   1.000
_cell.length_b   1.000
_cell.length_c   1.000
_cell.angle_alpha   90.00
_cell.angle_beta   90.00
_cell.angle_gamma   90.00
#
_symmetry.space_group_name_H-M   'P 1'
#
loop_
_entity.id
_entity.type
_entity.pdbx_description
1 polymer ?
#
loop_
_entity_poly.entity_id
_entity_poly.type
_entity_poly.pdbx_seq_one_letter_code
_entity_poly.pdbx_strand_id
1 'polypeptide(L)' 'MHSVALQYAEGMHARGGNRDAKLQGAYAEAKEAMTAVRVAVACGALSEDGARGTLVRLDHVAAVLHLKRTRPL' A
#
# COMPACT_ATOMS: atom_id res chain seq x y z
N MET A 1 -3.94 -2.53 -13.94
CA MET A 1 -3.27 -2.16 -12.68
C MET A 1 -4.40 -1.73 -11.76
N HIS A 2 -4.72 -2.52 -10.74
CA HIS A 2 -5.78 -2.14 -9.79
C HIS A 2 -5.21 -1.07 -8.84
N SER A 3 -6.06 -0.42 -8.06
CA SER A 3 -5.60 0.53 -7.05
C SER A 3 -5.66 -0.11 -5.66
N VAL A 4 -4.86 0.41 -4.73
CA VAL A 4 -4.80 -0.07 -3.34
C VAL A 4 -6.21 -0.18 -2.75
N ALA A 5 -7.05 0.84 -3.03
CA ALA A 5 -8.42 0.90 -2.57
C ALA A 5 -9.30 -0.22 -3.15
N LEU A 6 -9.17 -0.52 -4.45
CA LEU A 6 -9.95 -1.56 -5.11
C LEU A 6 -9.55 -2.95 -4.62
N GLN A 7 -8.24 -3.23 -4.56
CA GLN A 7 -7.73 -4.50 -4.05
C GLN A 7 -8.11 -4.72 -2.58
N TYR A 8 -8.08 -3.66 -1.77
CA TYR A 8 -8.55 -3.73 -0.39
C TYR A 8 -10.05 -4.03 -0.31
N ALA A 9 -10.88 -3.29 -1.05
CA ALA A 9 -12.33 -3.50 -1.07
C ALA A 9 -12.69 -4.92 -1.52
N GLU A 10 -12.07 -5.43 -2.57
CA GLU A 10 -12.25 -6.80 -3.05
C GLU A 10 -11.79 -7.82 -2.01
N GLY A 11 -10.64 -7.60 -1.36
CA GLY A 11 -10.13 -8.47 -0.31
C GLY A 11 -11.06 -8.54 0.91
N MET A 12 -11.74 -7.45 1.26
CA MET A 12 -12.70 -7.43 2.37
C MET A 12 -13.97 -8.24 2.09
N HIS A 13 -14.32 -8.47 0.82
CA HIS A 13 -15.50 -9.26 0.42
C HIS A 13 -15.16 -10.67 -0.11
N ALA A 14 -13.88 -10.93 -0.38
CA ALA A 14 -13.39 -12.23 -0.81
C ALA A 14 -13.23 -13.21 0.37
N ARG A 15 -13.08 -14.51 0.06
CA ARG A 15 -12.87 -15.59 1.04
C ARG A 15 -11.62 -16.41 0.70
N GLY A 16 -11.03 -17.03 1.73
CA GLY A 16 -9.89 -17.95 1.58
C GLY A 16 -8.70 -17.33 0.85
N GLY A 17 -8.07 -18.09 -0.04
CA GLY A 17 -6.88 -17.66 -0.78
C GLY A 17 -7.11 -16.42 -1.67
N ASN A 18 -8.34 -16.18 -2.13
CA ASN A 18 -8.64 -14.99 -2.92
C ASN A 18 -8.57 -13.71 -2.05
N ARG A 19 -9.02 -13.78 -0.80
CA ARG A 19 -8.86 -12.67 0.16
C ARG A 19 -7.39 -12.35 0.39
N ASP A 20 -6.58 -13.38 0.62
CA ASP A 20 -5.15 -13.21 0.86
C ASP A 20 -4.45 -12.58 -0.35
N ALA A 21 -4.72 -13.08 -1.56
CA ALA A 21 -4.17 -12.54 -2.80
C ALA A 21 -4.53 -11.06 -3.00
N LYS A 22 -5.79 -10.67 -2.73
CA LYS A 22 -6.24 -9.27 -2.87
C LYS A 22 -5.61 -8.34 -1.84
N LEU A 23 -5.54 -8.76 -0.57
CA LEU A 23 -4.87 -7.96 0.47
C LEU A 23 -3.36 -7.87 0.24
N GLN A 24 -2.75 -8.93 -0.31
CA GLN A 24 -1.35 -8.91 -0.71
C GLN A 24 -1.10 -7.96 -1.88
N GLY A 25 -1.97 -7.93 -2.88
CA GLY A 25 -1.87 -6.98 -3.99
C GLY A 25 -2.03 -5.53 -3.52
N ALA A 26 -3.00 -5.25 -2.64
CA ALA A 26 -3.14 -3.93 -2.01
C ALA A 26 -1.86 -3.51 -1.24
N TYR A 27 -1.27 -4.45 -0.48
CA TYR A 27 -0.02 -4.22 0.24
C TYR A 27 1.14 -3.91 -0.71
N ALA A 28 1.30 -4.70 -1.78
CA ALA A 28 2.35 -4.50 -2.78
C ALA A 28 2.23 -3.12 -3.46
N GLU A 29 1.03 -2.73 -3.87
CA GLU A 29 0.79 -1.42 -4.48
C GLU A 29 1.08 -0.25 -3.52
N ALA A 30 0.81 -0.40 -2.22
CA ALA A 30 1.20 0.62 -1.24
C ALA A 30 2.73 0.76 -1.15
N LYS A 31 3.49 -0.34 -1.22
CA LYS A 31 4.96 -0.30 -1.27
C LYS A 31 5.47 0.28 -2.59
N GLU A 32 4.82 0.00 -3.71
CA GLU A 32 5.15 0.62 -5.00
C GLU A 32 4.94 2.14 -4.96
N ALA A 33 3.85 2.62 -4.37
CA ALA A 33 3.62 4.05 -4.19
C ALA A 33 4.74 4.71 -3.34
N MET A 34 5.23 4.04 -2.29
CA MET A 34 6.39 4.53 -1.52
C MET A 34 7.65 4.63 -2.40
N THR A 35 7.89 3.63 -3.24
CA THR A 35 9.02 3.64 -4.19
C THR A 35 8.89 4.78 -5.20
N ALA A 36 7.68 5.03 -5.73
CA ALA A 36 7.43 6.14 -6.64
C ALA A 36 7.71 7.50 -5.98
N VAL A 37 7.33 7.69 -4.71
CA VAL A 37 7.66 8.91 -3.95
C VAL A 37 9.17 9.06 -3.78
N ARG A 38 9.90 7.98 -3.47
CA ARG A 38 11.37 8.01 -3.37
C ARG A 38 12.04 8.34 -4.70
N VAL A 39 11.53 7.81 -5.81
CA VAL A 39 12.00 8.16 -7.15
C VAL A 39 11.74 9.64 -7.45
N ALA A 40 10.57 10.17 -7.08
CA ALA A 40 10.27 11.59 -7.25
C ALA A 40 11.24 12.49 -6.46
N VAL A 41 11.64 12.08 -5.26
CA VAL A 41 12.70 12.77 -4.49
C VAL A 41 14.05 12.69 -5.22
N ALA A 42 14.45 11.50 -5.67
CA ALA A 42 15.72 11.30 -6.38
C ALA A 42 15.80 12.10 -7.70
N CYS A 43 14.67 12.29 -8.37
CA CYS A 43 14.57 13.11 -9.58
C CYS A 43 14.49 14.62 -9.29
N GLY A 44 14.49 15.05 -8.03
CA GLY A 44 14.34 16.45 -7.64
C GLY A 44 12.92 17.02 -7.80
N ALA A 45 11.92 16.18 -8.08
CA ALA A 45 10.52 16.60 -8.22
C ALA A 45 9.84 16.86 -6.87
N LEU A 46 10.35 16.26 -5.78
CA LEU A 46 9.91 16.50 -4.42
C LEU A 46 11.14 16.76 -3.53
N SER A 47 10.98 17.66 -2.55
CA SER A 47 11.97 17.78 -1.47
C SER A 47 11.84 16.62 -0.49
N GLU A 48 12.93 16.27 0.20
CA GLU A 48 12.91 15.23 1.24
C GLU A 48 11.91 15.55 2.36
N ASP A 49 11.87 16.80 2.82
CA ASP A 49 10.93 17.25 3.85
C ASP A 49 9.48 17.19 3.36
N GLY A 50 9.24 17.53 2.09
CA GLY A 50 7.91 17.41 1.45
C GLY A 50 7.45 15.96 1.29
N ALA A 51 8.38 15.02 1.07
CA ALA A 51 8.08 13.60 0.89
C ALA A 51 7.91 12.84 2.22
N ARG A 52 8.56 13.28 3.31
CA ARG A 52 8.59 12.56 4.59
C ARG A 52 7.21 12.24 5.14
N GLY A 53 6.31 13.22 5.17
CA GLY A 53 4.94 13.03 5.67
C GLY A 53 4.15 12.02 4.84
N THR A 54 4.31 12.03 3.52
CA THR A 54 3.66 11.08 2.60
C THR A 54 4.18 9.67 2.81
N LEU A 55 5.50 9.50 2.94
CA LEU A 55 6.13 8.19 3.18
C LEU A 55 5.65 7.57 4.50
N VAL A 56 5.54 8.35 5.58
CA VAL A 56 5.01 7.88 6.87
C VAL A 56 3.56 7.40 6.75
N ARG A 57 2.71 8.16 6.04
CA ARG A 57 1.30 7.79 5.84
C ARG A 57 1.17 6.51 4.99
N LEU A 58 1.97 6.38 3.94
CA LEU A 58 1.98 5.17 3.10
C LEU A 58 2.48 3.95 3.87
N ASP A 59 3.50 4.11 4.72
CA ASP A 59 4.00 3.03 5.57
C ASP A 59 2.94 2.55 6.56
N HIS A 60 2.21 3.49 7.18
CA HIS A 60 1.08 3.15 8.04
C HIS A 60 -0.02 2.39 7.29
N VAL A 61 -0.38 2.80 6.07
CA VAL A 61 -1.34 2.06 5.22
C VAL A 61 -0.84 0.64 4.94
N ALA A 62 0.43 0.47 4.56
CA ALA A 62 1.03 -0.84 4.32
C ALA A 62 1.00 -1.73 5.58
N ALA A 63 1.28 -1.15 6.75
CA ALA A 63 1.21 -1.86 8.03
C ALA A 63 -0.22 -2.36 8.33
N VAL A 64 -1.24 -1.53 8.09
CA VAL A 64 -2.65 -1.92 8.27
C VAL A 64 -3.04 -3.05 7.32
N LEU A 65 -2.64 -2.97 6.04
CA LEU A 65 -2.92 -4.01 5.05
C LEU A 65 -2.26 -5.34 5.43
N HIS A 66 -1.02 -5.30 5.89
CA HIS A 66 -0.31 -6.48 6.39
C HIS A 66 -1.01 -7.09 7.61
N LEU A 67 -1.47 -6.26 8.56
CA LEU A 67 -2.24 -6.72 9.71
C LEU A 67 -3.54 -7.40 9.27
N LYS A 68 -4.30 -6.80 8.35
CA LYS A 68 -5.56 -7.36 7.85
C LYS A 68 -5.37 -8.68 7.10
N ARG A 69 -4.24 -8.84 6.42
CA ARG A 69 -3.87 -10.09 5.76
C ARG A 69 -3.58 -11.19 6.79
N THR A 70 -2.72 -10.90 7.77
CA THR A 70 -2.24 -11.87 8.77
C THR A 70 -3.23 -12.17 9.89
N ARG A 71 -4.19 -11.26 10.13
CA ARG A 71 -5.25 -11.40 11.14
C ARG A 71 -6.61 -11.23 10.46
N PRO A 72 -7.16 -12.30 9.87
CA PRO A 72 -8.56 -12.29 9.45
C PRO A 72 -9.44 -12.05 10.68
N LEU A 73 -10.33 -11.05 10.59
CA LEU A 73 -11.41 -10.87 11.56
C LEU A 73 -12.34 -12.09 11.55
#